data_AF-A0A552UGN9-F1
#
_entry.id   AF-A0A552UGN9-F1
#
_cell.length_a   1.000
_cell.length_b   1.000
_cell.length_c   1.000
_cell.angle_alpha   90.00
_cell.angle_beta   90.00
_cell.angle_gamma   90.00
#
_symmetry.space_group_name_H-M   'P 1'
#
loop_
_entity.id
_entity.type
_entity.pdbx_description
1 polymer ?
#
loop_
_entity_poly.entity_id
_entity_poly.type
_entity_poly.pdbx_seq_one_letter_code
_entity_poly.pdbx_strand_id
1 'polypeptide(L)'
;MSVAGCDAAGGAAGAAPPAVVRPTIAVRDGAPVVLVGGQVVLTAAQAEEAARFRVGAQADIPTGQVYLIEAPSGGSACPMRYVVVTVKAGRGVATPPFGTCSSRAALKAQDGKVVVTMPGFSNIGAPGPARTFRLQGDRMTATDETSPQPATTTAPLAYAPTFRCEGLVDAAAADAMLAKFEAEYPKPLVSPALVEGQRIAPATLTRIVTDLSCLAAQIGGDPFVPEQAAALFASRRHGADAFAALDRLAVSDEQAARFRDQMKAYIAAR
;
A
#
# COMPACT_ATOMS: atom_id res chain seq x y z
N MET A 1 3.98 -49.64 58.14
CA MET A 1 3.30 -49.76 56.84
C MET A 1 2.41 -48.53 56.71
N SER A 2 2.87 -47.46 56.07
CA SER A 2 2.59 -47.11 54.64
C SER A 2 1.08 -47.01 54.39
N VAL A 3 0.47 -45.95 53.85
CA VAL A 3 0.88 -44.84 52.95
C VAL A 3 -0.17 -43.70 53.08
N ALA A 4 0.24 -42.42 53.07
CA ALA A 4 0.02 -41.41 52.00
C ALA A 4 -1.44 -41.31 51.49
N GLY A 5 -2.14 -40.18 51.49
CA GLY A 5 -1.74 -38.81 51.13
C GLY A 5 -2.67 -38.37 49.99
N CYS A 6 -3.70 -37.57 50.27
CA CYS A 6 -4.62 -37.05 49.25
C CYS A 6 -4.10 -35.71 48.72
N ASP A 7 -3.45 -35.73 47.55
CA ASP A 7 -3.12 -34.53 46.79
C ASP A 7 -4.30 -34.10 45.92
N ALA A 8 -4.76 -32.87 46.11
CA ALA A 8 -5.72 -32.20 45.27
C ALA A 8 -5.02 -31.63 44.03
N ALA A 9 -5.29 -32.22 42.86
CA ALA A 9 -4.85 -31.68 41.58
C ALA A 9 -5.70 -30.45 41.22
N GLY A 10 -5.17 -29.25 41.49
CA GLY A 10 -5.67 -27.99 40.95
C GLY A 10 -5.38 -27.90 39.45
N GLY A 11 -6.38 -28.20 38.63
CA GLY A 11 -6.35 -27.97 37.19
C GLY A 11 -6.36 -26.47 36.89
N ALA A 12 -5.21 -25.92 36.52
CA ALA A 12 -5.13 -24.59 35.91
C ALA A 12 -5.82 -24.65 34.53
N ALA A 13 -7.07 -24.21 34.46
CA ALA A 13 -7.73 -23.93 33.20
C ALA A 13 -6.93 -22.85 32.47
N GLY A 14 -6.20 -23.26 31.42
CA GLY A 14 -5.52 -22.34 30.52
C GLY A 14 -6.55 -21.39 29.93
N ALA A 15 -6.49 -20.11 30.32
CA ALA A 15 -7.33 -19.07 29.75
C ALA A 15 -7.11 -19.05 28.24
N ALA A 16 -8.20 -19.17 27.48
CA ALA A 16 -8.17 -19.02 26.03
C ALA A 16 -7.49 -17.68 25.70
N PRO A 17 -6.57 -17.64 24.72
CA PRO A 17 -5.91 -16.40 24.33
C PRO A 17 -6.99 -15.36 23.98
N PRO A 18 -6.85 -14.11 24.46
CA PRO A 18 -7.86 -13.09 24.23
C PRO A 18 -8.09 -12.92 22.73
N ALA A 19 -9.36 -12.87 22.34
CA ALA A 19 -9.74 -12.65 20.94
C ALA A 19 -9.06 -11.38 20.41
N VAL A 20 -8.41 -11.50 19.25
CA VAL A 20 -7.74 -10.37 18.60
C VAL A 20 -8.78 -9.38 18.12
N VAL A 21 -8.85 -8.22 18.77
CA VAL A 21 -9.76 -7.14 18.39
C VAL A 21 -9.13 -6.33 17.26
N ARG A 22 -9.79 -6.31 16.10
CA ARG A 22 -9.35 -5.54 14.93
C ARG A 22 -10.06 -4.19 14.85
N PRO A 23 -9.45 -3.14 14.27
CA PRO A 23 -10.14 -1.92 13.94
C PRO A 23 -11.22 -2.16 12.88
N THR A 24 -12.36 -1.51 13.04
CA THR A 24 -13.46 -1.48 12.07
C THR A 24 -13.67 -0.06 11.60
N ILE A 25 -13.82 0.14 10.29
CA ILE A 25 -14.19 1.44 9.73
C ILE A 25 -15.71 1.50 9.62
N ALA A 26 -16.31 2.57 10.13
CA ALA A 26 -17.75 2.79 10.11
C ALA A 26 -18.06 4.25 9.76
N VAL A 27 -19.33 4.56 9.54
CA VAL A 27 -19.83 5.93 9.42
C VAL A 27 -20.65 6.26 10.66
N ARG A 28 -20.36 7.41 11.29
CA ARG A 28 -21.16 7.98 12.38
C ARG A 28 -21.41 9.45 12.10
N ASP A 29 -22.66 9.87 12.22
CA ASP A 29 -23.09 11.25 11.99
C ASP A 29 -22.64 11.80 10.62
N GLY A 30 -22.67 10.94 9.59
CA GLY A 30 -22.27 11.29 8.23
C GLY A 30 -20.76 11.32 7.95
N ALA A 31 -19.91 11.04 8.95
CA ALA A 31 -18.45 11.05 8.81
C ALA A 31 -17.83 9.66 9.06
N PRO A 32 -16.74 9.30 8.37
CA PRO A 32 -16.02 8.06 8.66
C PRO A 32 -15.35 8.12 10.05
N VAL A 33 -15.35 6.98 10.73
CA VAL A 33 -14.70 6.75 12.03
C VAL A 33 -14.00 5.40 12.05
N VAL A 34 -12.93 5.28 12.85
CA VAL A 34 -12.31 3.98 13.18
C VAL A 34 -12.73 3.57 14.58
N LEU A 35 -13.20 2.34 14.71
CA LEU A 35 -13.65 1.72 15.94
C LEU A 35 -12.70 0.60 16.36
N VAL A 36 -12.38 0.47 17.65
CA VAL A 36 -11.71 -0.70 18.22
C VAL A 36 -12.54 -1.18 19.41
N GLY A 37 -12.99 -2.43 19.38
CA GLY A 37 -13.86 -2.98 20.44
C GLY A 37 -15.18 -2.19 20.58
N GLY A 38 -15.67 -1.59 19.50
CA GLY A 38 -16.87 -0.75 19.49
C GLY A 38 -16.66 0.72 19.95
N GLN A 39 -15.47 1.06 20.44
CA GLN A 39 -15.11 2.42 20.86
C GLN A 39 -14.51 3.21 19.70
N VAL A 40 -14.89 4.47 19.54
CA VAL A 40 -14.28 5.37 18.54
C VAL A 40 -12.86 5.71 18.97
N VAL A 41 -11.90 5.40 18.10
CA VAL A 41 -10.47 5.68 18.33
C VAL A 41 -9.90 6.72 17.38
N LEU A 42 -10.57 6.96 16.25
CA LEU A 42 -10.20 8.00 15.29
C LEU A 42 -11.45 8.53 14.59
N THR A 43 -11.57 9.85 14.46
CA THR A 43 -12.61 10.52 13.67
C THR A 43 -12.02 11.20 12.43
N ALA A 44 -12.85 11.48 11.43
CA ALA A 44 -12.46 12.25 10.24
C ALA A 44 -11.78 13.58 10.62
N ALA A 45 -12.34 14.32 11.59
CA ALA A 45 -11.78 15.59 12.06
C ALA A 45 -10.37 15.43 12.68
N GLN A 46 -10.15 14.38 13.47
CA GLN A 46 -8.83 14.07 14.03
C GLN A 46 -7.80 13.68 12.97
N ALA A 47 -8.27 13.23 11.81
CA ALA A 47 -7.45 12.86 10.66
C ALA A 47 -7.41 13.97 9.58
N GLU A 48 -7.60 15.23 9.97
CA GLU A 48 -7.62 16.39 9.06
C GLU A 48 -8.69 16.27 7.96
N GLU A 49 -9.94 16.05 8.37
CA GLU A 49 -11.12 15.99 7.50
C GLU A 49 -11.03 14.89 6.43
N ALA A 50 -10.57 13.71 6.84
CA ALA A 50 -10.48 12.56 5.96
C ALA A 50 -11.83 12.21 5.32
N ALA A 51 -11.87 12.15 3.99
CA ALA A 51 -13.07 11.79 3.24
C ALA A 51 -13.45 10.31 3.41
N ARG A 52 -12.45 9.45 3.69
CA ARG A 52 -12.61 8.02 3.95
C ARG A 52 -11.47 7.50 4.83
N PHE A 53 -11.64 6.33 5.40
CA PHE A 53 -10.54 5.59 6.02
C PHE A 53 -10.31 4.27 5.30
N ARG A 54 -9.05 3.80 5.30
CA ARG A 54 -8.67 2.45 4.89
C ARG A 54 -7.60 1.92 5.84
N VAL A 55 -7.60 0.62 6.10
CA VAL A 55 -6.46 -0.04 6.75
C VAL A 55 -5.44 -0.34 5.66
N GLY A 56 -4.34 0.41 5.63
CA GLY A 56 -3.29 0.27 4.62
C GLY A 56 -2.29 -0.85 4.93
N ALA A 57 -1.95 -1.03 6.21
CA ALA A 57 -1.06 -2.10 6.65
C ALA A 57 -1.31 -2.49 8.11
N GLN A 58 -0.85 -3.68 8.50
CA GLN A 58 -0.88 -4.15 9.88
C GLN A 58 0.42 -4.88 10.22
N ALA A 59 0.79 -4.88 11.50
CA ALA A 59 1.89 -5.68 12.02
C ALA A 59 1.64 -6.07 13.49
N ASP A 60 2.15 -7.24 13.88
CA ASP A 60 2.14 -7.66 15.28
C ASP A 60 3.30 -7.00 16.04
N ILE A 61 3.06 -6.64 17.29
CA ILE A 61 4.08 -6.16 18.25
C ILE A 61 3.99 -6.99 19.53
N PRO A 62 5.04 -7.05 20.38
CA PRO A 62 5.01 -7.85 21.60
C PRO A 62 3.83 -7.52 22.54
N THR A 63 3.31 -6.30 22.47
CA THR A 63 2.25 -5.79 23.34
C THR A 63 0.86 -5.78 22.70
N GLY A 64 0.70 -6.24 21.46
CA GLY A 64 -0.57 -6.19 20.73
C GLY A 64 -0.38 -6.10 19.22
N GLN A 65 -1.21 -5.30 18.57
CA GLN A 65 -1.17 -5.10 17.12
C GLN A 65 -1.09 -3.63 16.77
N VAL A 66 -0.51 -3.34 15.63
CA VAL A 66 -0.45 -1.98 15.09
C VAL A 66 -1.03 -1.96 13.69
N TYR A 67 -1.83 -0.94 13.42
CA TYR A 67 -2.51 -0.72 12.16
C TYR A 67 -2.14 0.64 11.62
N LEU A 68 -1.77 0.70 10.35
CA LEU A 68 -1.59 1.93 9.62
C LEU A 68 -2.91 2.27 8.92
N ILE A 69 -3.55 3.33 9.38
CA ILE A 69 -4.78 3.86 8.79
C ILE A 69 -4.41 4.93 7.78
N GLU A 70 -4.90 4.74 6.56
CA GLU A 70 -4.86 5.71 5.48
C GLU A 70 -6.08 6.62 5.55
N ALA A 71 -5.83 7.92 5.49
CA ALA A 71 -6.82 8.98 5.62
C ALA A 71 -6.65 9.97 4.45
N PRO A 72 -7.33 9.73 3.31
CA PRO A 72 -7.29 10.65 2.19
C PRO A 72 -8.00 11.95 2.55
N SER A 73 -7.31 13.08 2.45
CA SER A 73 -7.81 14.39 2.86
C SER A 73 -8.63 15.11 1.78
N GLY A 74 -8.67 14.58 0.55
CA GLY A 74 -9.43 15.17 -0.58
C GLY A 74 -8.91 16.54 -1.07
N GLY A 75 -7.87 17.10 -0.45
CA GLY A 75 -7.26 18.38 -0.83
C GLY A 75 -6.17 18.26 -1.90
N SER A 76 -5.83 19.38 -2.53
CA SER A 76 -4.85 19.47 -3.64
C SER A 76 -3.37 19.45 -3.21
N ALA A 77 -3.07 19.66 -1.93
CA ALA A 77 -1.69 19.87 -1.47
C ALA A 77 -0.96 18.59 -1.01
N CYS A 78 -1.65 17.62 -0.43
CA CYS A 78 -1.13 16.28 -0.11
C CYS A 78 -2.34 15.34 0.07
N PRO A 79 -2.61 14.43 -0.88
CA PRO A 79 -3.88 13.71 -0.90
C PRO A 79 -4.01 12.67 0.22
N MET A 80 -2.93 12.32 0.93
CA MET A 80 -2.90 11.22 1.88
C MET A 80 -2.27 11.63 3.22
N ARG A 81 -3.00 11.36 4.30
CA ARG A 81 -2.50 11.37 5.68
C ARG A 81 -2.54 9.95 6.23
N TYR A 82 -1.72 9.73 7.26
CA TYR A 82 -1.63 8.45 7.94
C TYR A 82 -1.82 8.63 9.43
N VAL A 83 -2.44 7.63 10.05
CA VAL A 83 -2.57 7.51 11.50
C VAL A 83 -2.16 6.10 11.89
N VAL A 84 -1.36 5.97 12.95
CA VAL A 84 -1.06 4.66 13.52
C VAL A 84 -2.04 4.39 14.64
N VAL A 85 -2.76 3.27 14.56
CA VAL A 85 -3.64 2.77 15.62
C VAL A 85 -2.98 1.56 16.27
N THR A 86 -2.62 1.69 17.54
CA THR A 86 -2.11 0.56 18.34
C THR A 86 -3.26 -0.06 19.11
N VAL A 87 -3.45 -1.37 18.98
CA VAL A 87 -4.47 -2.13 19.70
C VAL A 87 -3.81 -3.04 20.74
N LYS A 88 -4.13 -2.80 22.01
CA LYS A 88 -3.64 -3.57 23.16
C LYS A 88 -4.81 -3.94 24.08
N ALA A 89 -4.95 -5.23 24.39
CA ALA A 89 -5.99 -5.74 25.27
C ALA A 89 -7.41 -5.23 24.90
N GLY A 90 -7.72 -5.18 23.60
CA GLY A 90 -9.01 -4.73 23.06
C GLY A 90 -9.23 -3.22 23.06
N ARG A 91 -8.26 -2.41 23.48
CA ARG A 91 -8.31 -0.94 23.44
C ARG A 91 -7.39 -0.40 22.34
N GLY A 92 -7.88 0.57 21.58
CA GLY A 92 -7.10 1.24 20.55
C GLY A 92 -6.65 2.63 20.97
N VAL A 93 -5.43 3.01 20.59
CA VAL A 93 -4.92 4.38 20.72
C VAL A 93 -4.41 4.81 19.34
N ALA A 94 -4.91 5.96 18.87
CA ALA A 94 -4.50 6.57 17.62
C ALA A 94 -3.42 7.63 17.86
N THR A 95 -2.40 7.69 17.01
CA THR A 95 -1.46 8.81 16.97
C THR A 95 -2.12 10.05 16.37
N PRO A 96 -1.55 11.26 16.55
CA PRO A 96 -1.84 12.37 15.64
C PRO A 96 -1.56 11.99 14.18
N PRO A 97 -2.22 12.64 13.21
CA PRO A 97 -1.97 12.41 11.80
C PRO A 97 -0.53 12.81 11.43
N PHE A 98 0.07 12.04 10.55
CA PHE A 98 1.42 12.27 10.04
C PHE A 98 1.54 11.84 8.58
N GLY A 99 2.68 12.12 7.99
CA GLY A 99 3.07 11.57 6.70
C GLY A 99 3.53 12.61 5.69
N THR A 100 3.50 12.20 4.43
CA THR A 100 3.93 12.98 3.26
C THR A 100 2.84 12.90 2.19
N CYS A 101 3.00 13.60 1.06
CA CYS A 101 2.07 13.47 -0.07
C CYS A 101 2.09 12.08 -0.76
N SER A 102 2.79 11.09 -0.21
CA SER A 102 2.83 9.72 -0.72
C SER A 102 1.55 8.96 -0.39
N SER A 103 0.98 8.24 -1.37
CA SER A 103 -0.06 7.21 -1.16
C SER A 103 0.48 5.83 -0.80
N ARG A 104 1.81 5.68 -0.66
CA ARG A 104 2.47 4.38 -0.49
C ARG A 104 3.31 4.34 0.78
N ALA A 105 2.71 4.09 1.93
CA ALA A 105 3.45 3.90 3.16
C ALA A 105 3.67 2.41 3.46
N ALA A 106 4.87 2.06 3.95
CA ALA A 106 5.20 0.72 4.41
C ALA A 106 5.30 0.71 5.93
N LEU A 107 4.54 -0.16 6.59
CA LEU A 107 4.61 -0.40 8.04
C LEU A 107 5.55 -1.58 8.32
N LYS A 108 6.46 -1.41 9.27
CA LYS A 108 7.27 -2.48 9.84
C LYS A 108 7.24 -2.40 11.35
N ALA A 109 7.12 -3.57 11.98
CA ALA A 109 7.34 -3.75 13.41
C ALA A 109 8.51 -4.71 13.61
N GLN A 110 9.59 -4.25 14.25
CA GLN A 110 10.75 -5.08 14.56
C GLN A 110 11.32 -4.67 15.91
N ASP A 111 11.63 -5.64 16.77
CA ASP A 111 12.18 -5.42 18.12
C ASP A 111 11.37 -4.43 18.97
N GLY A 112 10.04 -4.50 18.86
CA GLY A 112 9.11 -3.59 19.55
C GLY A 112 9.10 -2.16 19.00
N LYS A 113 9.82 -1.87 17.92
CA LYS A 113 9.84 -0.58 17.25
C LYS A 113 8.86 -0.61 16.07
N VAL A 114 7.95 0.35 16.03
CA VAL A 114 7.09 0.58 14.87
C VAL A 114 7.71 1.66 14.01
N VAL A 115 7.93 1.33 12.74
CA VAL A 115 8.51 2.20 11.73
C VAL A 115 7.58 2.26 10.53
N VAL A 116 7.30 3.48 10.08
CA VAL A 116 6.57 3.74 8.85
C VAL A 116 7.50 4.44 7.88
N THR A 117 7.75 3.79 6.75
CA THR A 117 8.58 4.35 5.67
C THR A 117 7.69 4.80 4.53
N MET A 118 7.87 6.04 4.08
CA MET A 118 7.17 6.62 2.95
C MET A 118 8.19 7.00 1.87
N PRO A 119 7.96 6.67 0.59
CA PRO A 119 8.78 7.19 -0.49
C PRO A 119 8.67 8.71 -0.51
N GLY A 120 9.80 9.37 -0.74
CA GLY A 120 9.82 10.81 -0.90
C GLY A 120 9.30 11.18 -2.28
N PHE A 121 8.49 12.23 -2.32
CA PHE A 121 8.17 12.95 -3.54
C PHE A 121 8.68 14.37 -3.34
N SER A 122 9.46 14.88 -4.30
CA SER A 122 9.65 16.31 -4.38
C SER A 122 8.39 16.96 -4.95
N ASN A 123 8.25 18.26 -4.71
CA ASN A 123 7.22 19.16 -5.21
C ASN A 123 7.15 19.29 -6.75
N ILE A 124 7.84 18.40 -7.50
CA ILE A 124 7.93 18.39 -8.96
C ILE A 124 7.81 16.95 -9.50
N GLY A 125 7.11 16.07 -8.76
CA GLY A 125 6.89 14.67 -9.16
C GLY A 125 8.14 13.78 -9.18
N ALA A 126 9.33 14.33 -8.93
CA ALA A 126 10.58 13.57 -8.94
C ALA A 126 10.77 12.76 -7.65
N PRO A 127 11.43 11.58 -7.71
CA PRO A 127 11.73 10.80 -6.52
C PRO A 127 12.55 11.63 -5.53
N GLY A 128 12.03 11.77 -4.31
CA GLY A 128 12.74 12.35 -3.17
C GLY A 128 13.25 11.26 -2.24
N PRO A 129 14.13 11.60 -1.27
CA PRO A 129 14.56 10.64 -0.26
C PRO A 129 13.35 10.13 0.52
N ALA A 130 13.31 8.81 0.73
CA ALA A 130 12.28 8.20 1.57
C ALA A 130 12.31 8.83 2.98
N ARG A 131 11.13 9.10 3.51
CA ARG A 131 10.95 9.60 4.87
C ARG A 131 10.59 8.45 5.78
N THR A 132 11.29 8.36 6.91
CA THR A 132 11.03 7.35 7.92
C THR A 132 10.40 8.04 9.13
N PHE A 133 9.35 7.45 9.67
CA PHE A 133 8.71 7.85 10.90
C PHE A 133 8.78 6.70 11.89
N ARG A 134 9.07 7.01 13.14
CA ARG A 134 9.14 6.02 14.21
C ARG A 134 8.16 6.37 15.32
N LEU A 135 7.46 5.36 15.82
CA LEU A 135 6.59 5.52 16.97
C LEU A 135 7.44 5.76 18.23
N GLN A 136 7.21 6.91 18.87
CA GLN A 136 7.82 7.30 20.14
C GLN A 136 6.69 7.70 21.09
N GLY A 137 6.36 6.82 22.03
CA GLY A 137 5.16 6.97 22.85
C GLY A 137 3.90 6.85 22.00
N ASP A 138 3.11 7.92 21.96
CA ASP A 138 1.85 8.07 21.22
C ASP A 138 2.00 8.91 19.93
N ARG A 139 3.23 9.21 19.52
CA ARG A 139 3.51 10.05 18.34
C ARG A 139 4.42 9.38 17.34
N MET A 140 4.17 9.66 16.07
CA MET A 140 5.07 9.31 14.97
C MET A 140 6.04 10.47 14.73
N THR A 141 7.31 10.25 15.05
CA THR A 141 8.35 11.27 14.87
C THR A 141 9.16 10.95 13.63
N ALA A 142 9.34 11.95 12.76
CA ALA A 142 10.22 11.83 11.61
C ALA A 142 11.66 11.57 12.10
N THR A 143 12.32 10.60 11.51
CA THR A 143 13.74 10.31 11.78
C THR A 143 14.55 10.73 10.56
N ASP A 144 15.65 11.45 10.80
CA ASP A 144 16.63 11.80 9.76
C ASP A 144 17.44 10.60 9.24
N GLU A 145 17.14 9.40 9.75
CA GLU A 145 17.59 8.15 9.14
C GLU A 145 17.00 8.06 7.72
N THR A 146 17.82 8.51 6.77
CA THR A 146 17.68 8.19 5.35
C THR A 146 17.64 6.67 5.29
N SER A 147 16.46 6.12 5.02
CA SER A 147 16.31 4.67 4.84
C SER A 147 17.34 4.24 3.80
N PRO A 148 18.15 3.19 4.03
CA PRO A 148 19.15 2.76 3.07
C PRO A 148 18.45 2.60 1.73
N GLN A 149 18.87 3.43 0.77
CA GLN A 149 18.32 3.44 -0.56
C GLN A 149 18.37 1.99 -1.06
N PRO A 150 17.23 1.43 -1.51
CA PRO A 150 17.17 0.02 -1.84
C PRO A 150 18.28 -0.29 -2.86
N ALA A 151 19.13 -1.24 -2.50
CA ALA A 151 20.29 -1.61 -3.31
C ALA A 151 19.85 -1.93 -4.74
N THR A 152 20.60 -1.42 -5.71
CA THR A 152 20.44 -1.76 -7.12
C THR A 152 20.46 -3.26 -7.26
N THR A 153 19.36 -3.85 -7.74
CA THR A 153 19.27 -5.31 -7.87
C THR A 153 20.01 -5.71 -9.14
N THR A 154 20.99 -6.61 -9.01
CA THR A 154 21.75 -7.15 -10.15
C THR A 154 21.02 -8.29 -10.85
N ALA A 155 20.09 -8.96 -10.17
CA ALA A 155 19.23 -9.97 -10.75
C ALA A 155 18.18 -9.33 -11.68
N PRO A 156 17.88 -9.94 -12.85
CA PRO A 156 16.82 -9.47 -13.72
C PRO A 156 15.46 -9.63 -13.02
N LEU A 157 14.58 -8.66 -13.24
CA LEU A 157 13.21 -8.71 -12.73
C LEU A 157 12.47 -9.89 -13.36
N ALA A 158 12.03 -10.83 -12.52
CA ALA A 158 11.10 -11.88 -12.92
C ALA A 158 9.68 -11.31 -12.95
N TYR A 159 8.97 -11.52 -14.06
CA TYR A 159 7.59 -11.10 -14.24
C TYR A 159 6.85 -12.19 -15.02
N ALA A 160 5.76 -12.67 -14.44
CA ALA A 160 5.02 -13.81 -14.96
C ALA A 160 3.48 -13.64 -15.04
N PRO A 161 2.87 -12.46 -15.24
CA PRO A 161 1.48 -12.42 -15.59
C PRO A 161 1.28 -12.61 -17.09
N THR A 162 0.07 -13.07 -17.36
CA THR A 162 -0.47 -13.38 -18.67
C THR A 162 -1.94 -12.97 -18.61
N PHE A 163 -2.19 -11.66 -18.45
CA PHE A 163 -3.55 -11.17 -18.56
C PHE A 163 -3.96 -11.32 -20.02
N ARG A 164 -5.04 -12.06 -20.28
CA ARG A 164 -5.53 -12.23 -21.64
C ARG A 164 -6.44 -11.05 -21.96
N CYS A 165 -6.10 -10.30 -23.01
CA CYS A 165 -6.95 -9.29 -23.63
C CYS A 165 -8.20 -9.96 -24.26
N GLU A 166 -9.17 -10.38 -23.44
CA GLU A 166 -10.42 -11.02 -23.86
C GLU A 166 -11.60 -10.13 -23.47
N GLY A 167 -11.80 -9.03 -24.20
CA GLY A 167 -12.97 -8.13 -24.07
C GLY A 167 -13.16 -7.49 -22.68
N LEU A 168 -14.20 -6.67 -22.55
CA LEU A 168 -14.63 -6.16 -21.26
C LEU A 168 -15.18 -7.30 -20.41
N VAL A 169 -14.85 -7.30 -19.13
CA VAL A 169 -15.35 -8.27 -18.16
C VAL A 169 -16.45 -7.65 -17.30
N ASP A 170 -17.27 -8.50 -16.66
CA ASP A 170 -18.22 -8.00 -15.65
C ASP A 170 -17.50 -7.48 -14.40
N ALA A 171 -18.24 -6.78 -13.52
CA ALA A 171 -17.67 -6.15 -12.34
C ALA A 171 -16.99 -7.15 -11.38
N ALA A 172 -17.55 -8.36 -11.20
CA ALA A 172 -16.98 -9.36 -10.31
C ALA A 172 -15.66 -9.92 -10.86
N ALA A 173 -15.59 -10.12 -12.18
CA ALA A 173 -14.37 -10.50 -12.87
C ALA A 173 -13.33 -9.36 -12.83
N ALA A 174 -13.74 -8.09 -12.98
CA ALA A 174 -12.85 -6.94 -12.85
C ALA A 174 -12.19 -6.87 -11.46
N ASP A 175 -12.97 -7.06 -10.39
CA ASP A 175 -12.45 -7.10 -9.01
C ASP A 175 -11.43 -8.23 -8.81
N ALA A 176 -11.72 -9.43 -9.33
CA ALA A 176 -10.80 -10.56 -9.26
C ALA A 176 -9.49 -10.31 -10.03
N MET A 177 -9.57 -9.65 -11.19
CA MET A 177 -8.40 -9.28 -11.98
C MET A 177 -7.55 -8.23 -11.28
N LEU A 178 -8.18 -7.24 -10.64
CA LEU A 178 -7.49 -6.23 -9.83
C LEU A 178 -6.78 -6.84 -8.63
N ALA A 179 -7.45 -7.73 -7.88
CA ALA A 179 -6.84 -8.42 -6.75
C ALA A 179 -5.64 -9.29 -7.19
N LYS A 180 -5.75 -9.99 -8.33
CA LYS A 180 -4.64 -10.74 -8.91
C LYS A 180 -3.48 -9.83 -9.31
N PHE A 181 -3.78 -8.73 -9.98
CA PHE A 181 -2.77 -7.74 -10.38
C PHE A 181 -2.06 -7.16 -9.16
N GLU A 182 -2.77 -6.79 -8.09
CA GLU A 182 -2.16 -6.30 -6.85
C GLU A 182 -1.22 -7.34 -6.21
N ALA A 183 -1.59 -8.62 -6.27
CA ALA A 183 -0.78 -9.71 -5.72
C ALA A 183 0.49 -10.00 -6.56
N GLU A 184 0.38 -9.93 -7.89
CA GLU A 184 1.41 -10.41 -8.82
C GLU A 184 2.27 -9.29 -9.43
N TYR A 185 1.77 -8.06 -9.49
CA TYR A 185 2.51 -6.95 -10.08
C TYR A 185 3.78 -6.66 -9.26
N PRO A 186 4.97 -6.62 -9.88
CA PRO A 186 6.20 -6.52 -9.12
C PRO A 186 6.25 -5.24 -8.30
N LYS A 187 6.35 -5.42 -6.98
CA LYS A 187 6.47 -4.33 -6.01
C LYS A 187 7.57 -3.31 -6.34
N PRO A 188 8.72 -3.68 -6.95
CA PRO A 188 9.68 -2.68 -7.39
C PRO A 188 9.15 -1.73 -8.46
N LEU A 189 8.22 -2.15 -9.32
CA LEU A 189 7.70 -1.35 -10.42
C LEU A 189 6.66 -0.31 -9.99
N VAL A 190 6.06 -0.47 -8.79
CA VAL A 190 5.17 0.55 -8.22
C VAL A 190 5.94 1.66 -7.51
N SER A 191 7.26 1.54 -7.31
CA SER A 191 8.03 2.55 -6.58
C SER A 191 9.01 3.26 -7.50
N PRO A 192 8.95 4.61 -7.63
CA PRO A 192 9.91 5.35 -8.44
C PRO A 192 11.37 5.13 -8.00
N ALA A 193 11.61 4.96 -6.70
CA ALA A 193 12.96 4.69 -6.20
C ALA A 193 13.44 3.28 -6.53
N LEU A 194 12.56 2.28 -6.49
CA LEU A 194 12.93 0.89 -6.74
C LEU A 194 13.06 0.58 -8.23
N VAL A 195 12.20 1.16 -9.06
CA VAL A 195 12.13 0.87 -10.49
C VAL A 195 13.40 1.29 -11.22
N GLU A 196 14.01 2.43 -10.86
CA GLU A 196 15.30 2.89 -11.43
C GLU A 196 16.43 1.87 -11.24
N GLY A 197 16.42 1.20 -10.08
CA GLY A 197 17.40 0.19 -9.72
C GLY A 197 17.14 -1.18 -10.32
N GLN A 198 16.02 -1.39 -11.03
CA GLN A 198 15.70 -2.69 -11.62
C GLN A 198 16.49 -2.95 -12.91
N ARG A 199 16.72 -4.23 -13.18
CA ARG A 199 17.15 -4.70 -14.50
C ARG A 199 15.94 -5.37 -15.16
N ILE A 200 15.31 -4.64 -16.07
CA ILE A 200 14.16 -5.14 -16.83
C ILE A 200 14.66 -5.48 -18.24
N ALA A 201 14.59 -6.76 -18.62
CA ALA A 201 14.92 -7.16 -19.97
C ALA A 201 13.88 -6.61 -20.97
N PRO A 202 14.25 -6.27 -22.22
CA PRO A 202 13.31 -5.68 -23.19
C PRO A 202 12.06 -6.53 -23.45
N ALA A 203 12.20 -7.86 -23.50
CA ALA A 203 11.07 -8.77 -23.65
C ALA A 203 10.15 -8.75 -22.43
N THR A 204 10.71 -8.68 -21.22
CA THR A 204 9.96 -8.54 -19.97
C THR A 204 9.21 -7.22 -19.92
N LEU A 205 9.85 -6.11 -20.30
CA LEU A 205 9.22 -4.80 -20.35
C LEU A 205 8.03 -4.77 -21.32
N THR A 206 8.21 -5.34 -22.51
CA THR A 206 7.15 -5.45 -23.52
C THR A 206 5.96 -6.23 -22.96
N ARG A 207 6.21 -7.34 -22.25
CA ARG A 207 5.16 -8.13 -21.60
C ARG A 207 4.42 -7.32 -20.52
N ILE A 208 5.16 -6.65 -19.63
CA ILE A 208 4.58 -5.76 -18.59
C ILE A 208 3.64 -4.73 -19.22
N VAL A 209 4.11 -4.02 -20.25
CA VAL A 209 3.32 -2.97 -20.90
C VAL A 209 2.07 -3.55 -21.58
N THR A 210 2.18 -4.73 -22.20
CA THR A 210 1.05 -5.43 -22.82
C THR A 210 0.00 -5.82 -21.78
N ASP A 211 0.43 -6.40 -20.66
CA ASP A 211 -0.46 -6.80 -19.57
C ASP A 211 -1.17 -5.59 -18.93
N LEU A 212 -0.45 -4.48 -18.74
CA LEU A 212 -1.01 -3.23 -18.22
C LEU A 212 -2.07 -2.65 -19.17
N SER A 213 -1.81 -2.62 -20.48
CA SER A 213 -2.79 -2.14 -21.46
C SER A 213 -4.01 -3.07 -21.53
N CYS A 214 -3.80 -4.38 -21.47
CA CYS A 214 -4.91 -5.35 -21.42
C CYS A 214 -5.78 -5.09 -20.19
N LEU A 215 -5.17 -5.07 -19.00
CA LEU A 215 -5.91 -4.92 -17.76
C LEU A 215 -6.71 -3.61 -17.73
N ALA A 216 -6.09 -2.49 -18.13
CA ALA A 216 -6.76 -1.19 -18.19
C ALA A 216 -7.98 -1.20 -19.14
N ALA A 217 -7.87 -1.89 -20.27
CA ALA A 217 -8.96 -2.05 -21.22
C ALA A 217 -10.14 -2.84 -20.63
N GLN A 218 -9.85 -3.97 -19.97
CA GLN A 218 -10.86 -4.92 -19.51
C GLN A 218 -11.69 -4.40 -18.33
N ILE A 219 -11.08 -3.58 -17.47
CA ILE A 219 -11.74 -2.98 -16.31
C ILE A 219 -12.36 -1.60 -16.60
N GLY A 220 -12.44 -1.20 -17.87
CA GLY A 220 -13.11 0.03 -18.27
C GLY A 220 -12.36 1.32 -17.93
N GLY A 221 -11.02 1.29 -17.86
CA GLY A 221 -10.21 2.49 -17.65
C GLY A 221 -10.07 2.95 -16.21
N ASP A 222 -10.27 2.05 -15.23
CA ASP A 222 -10.06 2.32 -13.81
C ASP A 222 -8.70 3.00 -13.54
N PRO A 223 -8.65 4.10 -12.76
CA PRO A 223 -7.42 4.86 -12.51
C PRO A 223 -6.35 4.08 -11.72
N PHE A 224 -6.70 2.96 -11.10
CA PHE A 224 -5.78 2.11 -10.34
C PHE A 224 -4.63 1.59 -11.21
N VAL A 225 -4.90 1.12 -12.43
CA VAL A 225 -3.86 0.57 -13.30
C VAL A 225 -2.83 1.65 -13.69
N PRO A 226 -3.23 2.83 -14.19
CA PRO A 226 -2.32 3.96 -14.37
C PRO A 226 -1.53 4.34 -13.12
N GLU A 227 -2.17 4.33 -11.94
CA GLU A 227 -1.49 4.66 -10.68
C GLU A 227 -0.38 3.64 -10.33
N GLN A 228 -0.63 2.34 -10.53
CA GLN A 228 0.39 1.31 -10.33
C GLN A 228 1.48 1.34 -11.39
N ALA A 229 1.15 1.70 -12.63
CA ALA A 229 2.08 1.80 -13.75
C ALA A 229 2.94 3.08 -13.72
N ALA A 230 2.48 4.14 -13.04
CA ALA A 230 3.07 5.48 -13.11
C ALA A 230 4.58 5.51 -12.84
N ALA A 231 5.07 4.75 -11.86
CA ALA A 231 6.50 4.72 -11.54
C ALA A 231 7.34 4.14 -12.68
N LEU A 232 6.87 3.09 -13.37
CA LEU A 232 7.55 2.53 -14.53
C LEU A 232 7.62 3.52 -15.69
N PHE A 233 6.51 4.15 -16.04
CA PHE A 233 6.46 5.07 -17.18
C PHE A 233 7.14 6.43 -16.89
N ALA A 234 7.17 6.87 -15.63
CA ALA A 234 7.92 8.06 -15.20
C ALA A 234 9.42 7.77 -14.95
N SER A 235 9.85 6.51 -15.06
CA SER A 235 11.25 6.14 -14.83
C SER A 235 12.17 6.77 -15.89
N ARG A 236 13.28 7.38 -15.44
CA ARG A 236 14.32 7.90 -16.33
C ARG A 236 14.99 6.79 -17.11
N ARG A 237 15.15 5.62 -16.49
CA ARG A 237 15.81 4.47 -17.11
C ARG A 237 14.90 3.66 -18.02
N HIS A 238 13.64 3.50 -17.65
CA HIS A 238 12.73 2.55 -18.31
C HIS A 238 11.54 3.20 -19.03
N GLY A 239 11.23 4.46 -18.73
CA GLY A 239 10.01 5.12 -19.19
C GLY A 239 9.95 5.28 -20.71
N ALA A 240 11.06 5.67 -21.35
CA ALA A 240 11.13 5.81 -22.80
C ALA A 240 10.85 4.49 -23.52
N ASP A 241 11.48 3.39 -23.07
CA ASP A 241 11.27 2.06 -23.64
C ASP A 241 9.85 1.53 -23.36
N ALA A 242 9.29 1.85 -22.18
CA ALA A 242 7.92 1.49 -21.82
C ALA A 242 6.90 2.18 -22.74
N PHE A 243 7.07 3.48 -22.98
CA PHE A 243 6.23 4.21 -23.95
C PHE A 243 6.44 3.71 -25.38
N ALA A 244 7.67 3.43 -25.80
CA ALA A 244 7.94 2.86 -27.13
C ALA A 244 7.33 1.46 -27.32
N ALA A 245 7.24 0.65 -26.25
CA ALA A 245 6.49 -0.61 -26.29
C ALA A 245 4.99 -0.37 -26.44
N LEU A 246 4.44 0.60 -25.71
CA LEU A 246 3.02 0.93 -25.78
C LEU A 246 2.61 1.56 -27.11
N ASP A 247 3.46 2.41 -27.70
CA ASP A 247 3.26 2.98 -29.02
C ASP A 247 3.20 1.90 -30.10
N ARG A 248 4.02 0.85 -30.00
CA ARG A 248 3.97 -0.29 -30.92
C ARG A 248 2.66 -1.05 -30.83
N LEU A 249 2.12 -1.25 -29.62
CA LEU A 249 0.81 -1.88 -29.43
C LEU A 249 -0.31 -0.99 -29.97
N ALA A 250 -0.23 0.31 -29.73
CA ALA A 250 -1.23 1.30 -30.13
C ALA A 250 -1.42 1.43 -31.66
N VAL A 251 -0.47 0.94 -32.47
CA VAL A 251 -0.62 0.88 -33.94
C VAL A 251 -1.77 -0.05 -34.35
N SER A 252 -1.98 -1.14 -33.60
CA SER A 252 -2.94 -2.20 -33.95
C SER A 252 -4.06 -2.38 -32.91
N ASP A 253 -3.98 -1.69 -31.78
CA ASP A 253 -4.91 -1.85 -30.66
C ASP A 253 -5.36 -0.47 -30.13
N GLU A 254 -6.63 -0.14 -30.34
CA GLU A 254 -7.22 1.13 -29.90
C GLU A 254 -7.22 1.26 -28.36
N GLN A 255 -7.35 0.16 -27.63
CA GLN A 255 -7.32 0.20 -26.17
C GLN A 255 -5.91 0.50 -25.66
N ALA A 256 -4.89 -0.05 -26.31
CA ALA A 256 -3.50 0.33 -26.03
C ALA A 256 -3.25 1.81 -26.35
N ALA A 257 -3.84 2.35 -27.42
CA ALA A 257 -3.76 3.78 -27.74
C ALA A 257 -4.41 4.66 -26.65
N ARG A 258 -5.61 4.28 -26.18
CA ARG A 258 -6.28 4.98 -25.07
C ARG A 258 -5.48 4.92 -23.78
N PHE A 259 -4.96 3.74 -23.41
CA PHE A 259 -4.13 3.60 -22.22
C PHE A 259 -2.84 4.42 -22.32
N ARG A 260 -2.21 4.50 -23.51
CA ARG A 260 -1.07 5.38 -23.75
C ARG A 260 -1.40 6.83 -23.45
N ASP A 261 -2.50 7.32 -24.00
CA ASP A 261 -2.89 8.73 -23.86
C ASP A 261 -3.27 9.02 -22.39
N GLN A 262 -3.93 8.08 -21.72
CA GLN A 262 -4.17 8.13 -20.28
C GLN A 262 -2.86 8.21 -19.48
N MET A 263 -1.86 7.38 -19.78
CA MET A 263 -0.57 7.41 -19.11
C MET A 263 0.18 8.72 -19.34
N LYS A 264 0.16 9.26 -20.57
CA LYS A 264 0.76 10.56 -20.87
C LYS A 264 0.10 11.67 -20.06
N ALA A 265 -1.23 11.72 -20.03
CA ALA A 265 -1.98 12.69 -19.24
C ALA A 265 -1.70 12.54 -17.74
N TYR A 266 -1.67 11.30 -17.25
CA TYR A 266 -1.43 10.99 -15.83
C TYR A 266 -0.05 11.45 -15.36
N ILE A 267 0.98 11.28 -16.20
CA ILE A 267 2.33 11.73 -15.90
C ILE A 267 2.45 13.26 -16.02
N ALA A 268 1.83 13.87 -17.03
CA ALA A 268 1.87 15.32 -17.21
C ALA A 268 1.16 16.10 -16.08
N ALA A 269 0.21 15.48 -15.40
CA ALA A 269 -0.52 16.07 -14.27
C ALA A 269 0.22 15.97 -12.92
N ARG A 270 1.44 15.44 -12.88
CA ARG A 270 2.26 15.21 -11.68
C ARG A 270 3.54 16.04 -11.70
#